data_AF-A0A531MJK6-F1
#
_entry.id   AF-A0A531MJK6-F1
#
_cell.length_a   1.000
_cell.length_b   1.000
_cell.length_c   1.000
_cell.angle_alpha   90.00
_cell.angle_beta   90.00
_cell.angle_gamma   90.00
#
_symmetry.space_group_name_H-M   'P 1'
#
loop_
_entity.id
_entity.type
_entity.pdbx_description
1 polymer ?
#
loop_
_entity_poly.entity_id
_entity_poly.type
_entity_poly.pdbx_seq_one_letter_code
_entity_poly.pdbx_strand_id
1 'polypeptide(L)'
;MTSAGESIEAKIKKVSQVFEELYKCGYFKVGNGEKIVKRLIGIYNRFSARIPDILFEYFMSLHPNLRDSALRNVGICGVRKVDFDRIKAVFERGLVCDDYFRLILAKRLVEAKIEYDGTEAGSLKAILTYFPKDDFCSVYAAIWILSRFGLAKTIFKFLEETEFVWTNDESLSRLVAGMWPRLRENKEEFPKYYIYLGERLLPSGVELLEFHKELEGEAVKYKRIKSVIGAKNDSVPLKCTHEKMLVLQSVLRSAEIAEGDKAKLTKTHSYIMSEKSYSAGGVI
;
A
#
# COMPACT_ATOMS: atom_id res chain seq x y z
N MET A 1 -4.70 -20.71 43.99
CA MET A 1 -5.35 -20.96 42.68
C MET A 1 -5.52 -19.63 41.99
N THR A 2 -4.55 -19.25 41.15
CA THR A 2 -4.57 -18.03 40.36
C THR A 2 -5.66 -18.16 39.28
N SER A 3 -6.63 -17.26 39.29
CA SER A 3 -7.66 -17.19 38.24
C SER A 3 -6.97 -17.07 36.88
N ALA A 4 -7.16 -18.05 36.00
CA ALA A 4 -6.77 -17.93 34.60
C ALA A 4 -7.47 -16.68 34.05
N GLY A 5 -6.70 -15.62 33.80
CA GLY A 5 -7.25 -14.38 33.28
C GLY A 5 -7.96 -14.62 31.95
N GLU A 6 -9.06 -13.91 31.74
CA GLU A 6 -9.83 -14.01 30.49
C GLU A 6 -8.92 -13.78 29.26
N SER A 7 -9.08 -14.62 28.23
CA SER A 7 -8.26 -14.58 27.02
C SER A 7 -8.40 -13.24 26.29
N ILE A 8 -7.38 -12.85 25.52
CA ILE A 8 -7.40 -11.59 24.76
C ILE A 8 -8.57 -11.60 23.75
N GLU A 9 -8.84 -12.76 23.16
CA GLU A 9 -9.94 -12.96 22.21
C GLU A 9 -11.30 -12.72 22.87
N ALA A 10 -11.51 -13.23 24.08
CA ALA A 10 -12.74 -13.03 24.84
C ALA A 10 -12.92 -11.54 25.22
N LYS A 11 -11.84 -10.86 25.62
CA LYS A 11 -11.86 -9.40 25.89
C LYS A 11 -12.20 -8.59 24.64
N ILE A 12 -11.61 -8.91 23.50
CA ILE A 12 -11.90 -8.23 22.22
C ILE A 12 -13.34 -8.47 21.80
N LYS A 13 -13.86 -9.70 21.95
CA LYS A 13 -15.25 -10.01 21.66
C LYS A 13 -16.21 -9.15 22.48
N LYS A 14 -15.96 -9.00 23.79
CA LYS A 14 -16.74 -8.11 24.67
C LYS A 14 -16.65 -6.65 24.21
N VAL A 15 -15.46 -6.17 23.87
CA VAL A 15 -15.27 -4.81 23.34
C VAL A 15 -16.06 -4.60 22.04
N SER A 16 -16.07 -5.59 21.14
CA SER A 16 -16.86 -5.53 19.89
C SER A 16 -18.36 -5.44 20.14
N GLN A 17 -18.89 -6.26 21.04
CA GLN A 17 -20.32 -6.23 21.37
C GLN A 17 -20.73 -4.86 21.92
N VAL A 18 -19.98 -4.36 22.90
CA VAL A 18 -20.23 -3.03 23.49
C VAL A 18 -20.07 -1.93 22.44
N PHE A 19 -19.06 -2.03 21.57
CA PHE A 19 -18.83 -1.02 20.56
C PHE A 19 -19.99 -0.95 19.55
N GLU A 20 -20.46 -2.11 19.06
CA GLU A 20 -21.61 -2.17 18.17
C GLU A 20 -22.89 -1.63 18.82
N GLU A 21 -23.14 -1.95 20.09
CA GLU A 21 -24.30 -1.47 20.84
C GLU A 21 -24.27 0.06 21.03
N LEU A 22 -23.18 0.60 21.58
CA LEU A 22 -23.00 2.04 21.78
C LEU A 22 -23.11 2.79 20.44
N TYR A 23 -22.58 2.18 19.38
CA TYR A 23 -22.69 2.72 18.04
C TYR A 23 -24.15 2.76 17.54
N LYS A 24 -24.89 1.65 17.64
CA LYS A 24 -26.31 1.58 17.24
C LYS A 24 -27.16 2.60 17.98
N CYS A 25 -26.86 2.86 19.25
CA CYS A 25 -27.53 3.89 20.06
C CYS A 25 -27.09 5.33 19.74
N GLY A 26 -26.16 5.54 18.80
CA GLY A 26 -25.76 6.87 18.35
C GLY A 26 -24.81 7.62 19.27
N TYR A 27 -24.21 6.97 20.27
CA TYR A 27 -23.35 7.61 21.28
C TYR A 27 -22.14 8.35 20.70
N PHE A 28 -21.68 7.96 19.50
CA PHE A 28 -20.51 8.55 18.85
C PHE A 28 -20.83 9.63 17.82
N LYS A 29 -22.11 10.02 17.67
CA LYS A 29 -22.53 11.02 16.67
C LYS A 29 -22.22 12.47 17.08
N VAL A 30 -21.93 12.73 18.35
CA VAL A 30 -21.76 14.08 18.91
C VAL A 30 -20.45 14.22 19.67
N GLY A 31 -19.96 15.46 19.77
CA GLY A 31 -18.79 15.82 20.57
C GLY A 31 -17.54 15.03 20.19
N ASN A 32 -16.89 14.42 21.19
CA ASN A 32 -15.64 13.67 21.03
C ASN A 32 -15.81 12.24 20.48
N GLY A 33 -16.99 11.89 19.96
CA GLY A 33 -17.32 10.53 19.50
C GLY A 33 -16.31 9.96 18.50
N GLU A 34 -15.90 10.75 17.50
CA GLU A 34 -14.92 10.33 16.49
C GLU A 34 -13.57 9.94 17.11
N LYS A 35 -13.09 10.74 18.08
CA LYS A 35 -11.82 10.48 18.78
C LYS A 35 -11.89 9.18 19.59
N ILE A 36 -13.04 8.89 20.19
CA ILE A 36 -13.28 7.63 20.90
C ILE A 36 -13.25 6.46 19.92
N VAL A 37 -13.94 6.57 18.78
CA VAL A 37 -13.93 5.54 17.74
C VAL A 37 -12.52 5.27 17.22
N LYS A 38 -11.73 6.31 16.91
CA LYS A 38 -10.32 6.15 16.51
C LYS A 38 -9.49 5.41 17.56
N ARG A 39 -9.70 5.70 18.85
CA ARG A 39 -9.03 4.97 19.95
C ARG A 39 -9.44 3.52 20.00
N LEU A 40 -10.73 3.21 19.82
CA LEU A 40 -11.23 1.83 19.76
C LEU A 40 -10.59 1.09 18.59
N ILE A 41 -10.60 1.64 17.36
CA ILE A 41 -9.90 1.06 16.20
C ILE A 41 -8.40 0.85 16.51
N GLY A 42 -7.78 1.78 17.24
CA GLY A 42 -6.40 1.63 17.73
C GLY A 42 -6.18 0.40 18.63
N ILE A 43 -7.16 0.04 19.46
CA ILE A 43 -7.12 -1.18 20.28
C ILE A 43 -7.21 -2.42 19.36
N TYR A 44 -8.15 -2.44 18.41
CA TYR A 44 -8.25 -3.51 17.41
C TYR A 44 -6.92 -3.71 16.66
N ASN A 45 -6.31 -2.62 16.20
CA ASN A 45 -5.02 -2.64 15.51
C ASN A 45 -3.90 -3.25 16.36
N ARG A 46 -3.84 -2.91 17.65
CA ARG A 46 -2.80 -3.43 18.56
C ARG A 46 -2.87 -4.95 18.72
N PHE A 47 -4.07 -5.51 18.67
CA PHE A 47 -4.29 -6.95 18.84
C PHE A 47 -4.51 -7.67 17.51
N SER A 48 -4.27 -7.01 16.37
CA SER A 48 -4.56 -7.55 15.03
C SER A 48 -5.97 -8.13 14.92
N ALA A 49 -6.92 -7.52 15.63
CA ALA A 49 -8.32 -7.89 15.58
C ALA A 49 -9.04 -7.05 14.54
N ARG A 50 -9.94 -7.69 13.80
CA ARG A 50 -10.74 -7.04 12.77
C ARG A 50 -11.90 -6.29 13.40
N ILE A 51 -12.10 -5.04 13.00
CA ILE A 51 -13.34 -4.33 13.35
C ILE A 51 -14.55 -5.02 12.70
N PRO A 52 -15.71 -5.08 13.36
CA PRO A 52 -16.91 -5.65 12.77
C PRO A 52 -17.21 -5.11 11.36
N ASP A 53 -17.57 -6.00 10.46
CA ASP A 53 -17.79 -5.69 9.03
C ASP A 53 -18.82 -4.57 8.81
N ILE A 54 -19.88 -4.55 9.63
CA ILE A 54 -20.90 -3.49 9.61
C ILE A 54 -20.33 -2.12 9.96
N LEU A 55 -19.37 -2.07 10.90
CA LEU A 55 -18.70 -0.83 11.30
C LEU A 55 -17.71 -0.39 10.22
N PHE A 56 -16.98 -1.33 9.61
CA PHE A 56 -16.11 -1.02 8.47
C PHE A 56 -16.91 -0.38 7.33
N GLU A 57 -18.00 -1.02 6.88
CA GLU A 57 -18.85 -0.49 5.82
C GLU A 57 -19.40 0.89 6.18
N TYR A 58 -19.86 1.06 7.42
CA TYR A 58 -20.38 2.33 7.91
C TYR A 58 -19.31 3.44 7.89
N PHE A 59 -18.10 3.16 8.40
CA PHE A 59 -17.02 4.15 8.40
C PHE A 59 -16.59 4.53 7.00
N MET A 60 -16.49 3.54 6.11
CA MET A 60 -16.14 3.77 4.72
C MET A 60 -17.18 4.65 4.00
N SER A 61 -18.46 4.41 4.29
CA SER A 61 -19.58 5.06 3.61
C SER A 61 -19.87 6.46 4.15
N LEU A 62 -19.87 6.65 5.47
CA LEU A 62 -20.47 7.83 6.12
C LEU A 62 -19.50 8.65 6.99
N HIS A 63 -18.28 8.17 7.24
CA HIS A 63 -17.31 8.86 8.10
C HIS A 63 -15.94 9.02 7.44
N PRO A 64 -15.76 10.04 6.58
CA PRO A 64 -14.50 10.30 5.88
C PRO A 64 -13.26 10.29 6.80
N ASN A 65 -13.38 10.89 7.99
CA ASN A 65 -12.28 10.99 8.97
C ASN A 65 -11.88 9.64 9.61
N LEU A 66 -12.72 8.61 9.50
CA LEU A 66 -12.46 7.26 10.04
C LEU A 66 -11.93 6.29 8.97
N ARG A 67 -12.04 6.63 7.68
CA ARG A 67 -11.64 5.77 6.55
C ARG A 67 -10.19 5.31 6.66
N ASP A 68 -9.26 6.22 6.95
CA ASP A 68 -7.83 5.90 7.09
C ASP A 68 -7.58 4.85 8.19
N SER A 69 -8.22 5.03 9.35
CA SER A 69 -8.08 4.11 10.49
C SER A 69 -8.72 2.76 10.20
N ALA A 70 -9.87 2.74 9.54
CA ALA A 70 -10.57 1.53 9.14
C ALA A 70 -9.79 0.73 8.09
N LEU A 71 -9.29 1.41 7.04
CA LEU A 71 -8.44 0.81 6.00
C LEU A 71 -7.15 0.25 6.59
N ARG A 72 -6.53 0.98 7.53
CA ARG A 72 -5.36 0.47 8.26
C ARG A 72 -5.68 -0.79 9.05
N ASN A 73 -6.84 -0.88 9.70
CA ASN A 73 -7.23 -2.07 10.45
C ASN A 73 -7.37 -3.30 9.56
N VAL A 74 -8.10 -3.19 8.45
CA VAL A 74 -8.24 -4.31 7.50
C VAL A 74 -6.88 -4.66 6.89
N GLY A 75 -6.01 -3.68 6.65
CA GLY A 75 -4.65 -3.91 6.17
C GLY A 75 -3.75 -4.66 7.17
N ILE A 76 -3.92 -4.46 8.48
CA ILE A 76 -3.24 -5.25 9.53
C ILE A 76 -3.75 -6.68 9.55
N CYS A 77 -5.07 -6.86 9.43
CA CYS A 77 -5.70 -8.17 9.55
C CYS A 77 -5.54 -9.03 8.29
N GLY A 78 -5.34 -8.40 7.13
CA GLY A 78 -5.37 -9.03 5.81
C GLY A 78 -6.57 -8.53 5.02
N VAL A 79 -6.39 -7.83 3.91
CA VAL A 79 -7.54 -7.35 3.11
C VAL A 79 -8.13 -8.54 2.35
N ARG A 80 -9.40 -8.83 2.61
CA ARG A 80 -10.16 -9.91 1.96
C ARG A 80 -10.86 -9.39 0.72
N LYS A 81 -11.30 -10.29 -0.15
CA LYS A 81 -12.20 -9.97 -1.27
C LYS A 81 -13.40 -9.11 -0.84
N VAL A 82 -14.09 -9.50 0.24
CA VAL A 82 -15.27 -8.77 0.74
C VAL A 82 -14.93 -7.33 1.17
N ASP A 83 -13.70 -7.08 1.62
CA ASP A 83 -13.26 -5.74 2.01
C ASP A 83 -13.05 -4.87 0.75
N PHE A 84 -12.49 -5.45 -0.33
CA PHE A 84 -12.42 -4.78 -1.63
C PHE A 84 -13.80 -4.49 -2.22
N ASP A 85 -14.72 -5.45 -2.15
CA ASP A 85 -16.08 -5.28 -2.67
C ASP A 85 -16.81 -4.14 -1.94
N ARG A 86 -16.60 -4.00 -0.62
CA ARG A 86 -17.12 -2.87 0.15
C ARG A 86 -16.50 -1.54 -0.26
N ILE A 87 -15.19 -1.49 -0.49
CA ILE A 87 -14.50 -0.28 -0.99
C ILE A 87 -15.06 0.11 -2.37
N LYS A 88 -15.21 -0.86 -3.27
CA LYS A 88 -15.82 -0.67 -4.59
C LYS A 88 -17.25 -0.12 -4.49
N ALA A 89 -18.07 -0.69 -3.61
CA ALA A 89 -19.45 -0.25 -3.41
C ALA A 89 -19.55 1.20 -2.90
N VAL A 90 -18.52 1.72 -2.22
CA VAL A 90 -18.47 3.13 -1.79
C VAL A 90 -18.27 4.06 -2.99
N PHE A 91 -17.43 3.67 -3.96
CA PHE A 91 -17.29 4.37 -5.23
C PHE A 91 -18.56 4.29 -6.08
N GLU A 92 -19.14 3.09 -6.24
CA GLU A 92 -20.37 2.87 -7.03
C GLU A 92 -21.54 3.73 -6.54
N ARG A 93 -21.66 3.91 -5.23
CA ARG A 93 -22.71 4.73 -4.61
C ARG A 93 -22.41 6.23 -4.64
N GLY A 94 -21.26 6.67 -5.16
CA GLY A 94 -20.87 8.08 -5.17
C GLY A 94 -20.64 8.67 -3.77
N LEU A 95 -20.27 7.83 -2.79
CA LEU A 95 -20.05 8.27 -1.40
C LEU A 95 -18.62 8.82 -1.17
N VAL A 96 -17.78 8.72 -2.20
CA VAL A 96 -16.41 9.22 -2.26
C VAL A 96 -16.25 10.01 -3.55
N CYS A 97 -16.02 11.30 -3.42
CA CYS A 97 -15.75 12.20 -4.56
C CYS A 97 -14.45 12.99 -4.39
N ASP A 98 -13.76 12.82 -3.25
CA ASP A 98 -12.57 13.58 -2.91
C ASP A 98 -11.27 12.84 -3.27
N ASP A 99 -10.28 13.61 -3.73
CA ASP A 99 -8.95 13.14 -4.09
C ASP A 99 -8.18 12.57 -2.90
N TYR A 100 -8.48 13.09 -1.71
CA TYR A 100 -7.85 12.67 -0.47
C TYR A 100 -8.10 11.19 -0.17
N PHE A 101 -9.33 10.71 -0.42
CA PHE A 101 -9.68 9.32 -0.24
C PHE A 101 -8.90 8.40 -1.18
N ARG A 102 -8.73 8.78 -2.46
CA ARG A 102 -7.93 8.03 -3.44
C ARG A 102 -6.50 7.86 -2.96
N LEU A 103 -5.89 8.95 -2.47
CA LEU A 103 -4.52 8.94 -1.92
C LEU A 103 -4.39 8.07 -0.66
N ILE A 104 -5.32 8.18 0.29
CA ILE A 104 -5.33 7.32 1.49
C ILE A 104 -5.49 5.86 1.08
N LEU A 105 -6.43 5.56 0.18
CA LEU A 105 -6.71 4.21 -0.26
C LEU A 105 -5.46 3.58 -0.87
N ALA A 106 -4.80 4.28 -1.80
CA ALA A 106 -3.56 3.81 -2.40
C ALA A 106 -2.47 3.54 -1.35
N LYS A 107 -2.21 4.51 -0.46
CA LYS A 107 -1.25 4.36 0.62
C LYS A 107 -1.54 3.13 1.49
N ARG A 108 -2.80 2.94 1.91
CA ARG A 108 -3.17 1.82 2.77
C ARG A 108 -3.16 0.49 2.06
N LEU A 109 -3.54 0.44 0.79
CA LEU A 109 -3.46 -0.79 0.00
C LEU A 109 -2.02 -1.24 -0.21
N VAL A 110 -1.07 -0.34 -0.51
CA VAL A 110 0.33 -0.78 -0.69
C VAL A 110 1.02 -1.19 0.60
N GLU A 111 0.54 -0.71 1.76
CA GLU A 111 1.04 -1.10 3.08
C GLU A 111 0.36 -2.35 3.66
N ALA A 112 -0.80 -2.75 3.11
CA ALA A 112 -1.66 -3.78 3.66
C ALA A 112 -1.13 -5.21 3.43
N LYS A 113 -1.38 -6.12 4.36
CA LYS A 113 -1.40 -7.55 4.07
C LYS A 113 -2.62 -7.86 3.19
N ILE A 114 -2.48 -8.70 2.17
CA ILE A 114 -3.62 -9.14 1.35
C ILE A 114 -3.88 -10.64 1.57
N GLU A 115 -5.15 -11.00 1.67
CA GLU A 115 -5.58 -12.41 1.61
C GLU A 115 -5.83 -12.76 0.14
N TYR A 116 -4.89 -13.48 -0.46
CA TYR A 116 -4.94 -13.86 -1.87
C TYR A 116 -5.77 -15.13 -2.04
N ASP A 117 -6.96 -15.01 -2.65
CA ASP A 117 -7.86 -16.13 -2.97
C ASP A 117 -8.03 -16.35 -4.49
N GLY A 118 -7.36 -15.53 -5.30
CA GLY A 118 -7.42 -15.54 -6.76
C GLY A 118 -8.43 -14.55 -7.34
N THR A 119 -9.28 -13.94 -6.52
CA THR A 119 -10.33 -13.00 -6.96
C THR A 119 -9.98 -11.54 -6.67
N GLU A 120 -8.96 -11.29 -5.84
CA GLU A 120 -8.51 -9.95 -5.46
C GLU A 120 -8.13 -9.08 -6.67
N ALA A 121 -7.58 -9.71 -7.72
CA ALA A 121 -7.16 -9.04 -8.94
C ALA A 121 -8.34 -8.36 -9.67
N GLY A 122 -9.49 -9.03 -9.73
CA GLY A 122 -10.69 -8.48 -10.35
C GLY A 122 -11.22 -7.27 -9.58
N SER A 123 -11.27 -7.37 -8.24
CA SER A 123 -11.75 -6.26 -7.40
C SER A 123 -10.78 -5.07 -7.41
N LEU A 124 -9.46 -5.29 -7.42
CA LEU A 124 -8.47 -4.22 -7.57
C LEU A 124 -8.59 -3.50 -8.91
N LYS A 125 -8.73 -4.25 -10.02
CA LYS A 125 -8.96 -3.65 -11.35
C LYS A 125 -10.23 -2.81 -11.37
N ALA A 126 -11.31 -3.31 -10.77
CA ALA A 126 -12.57 -2.58 -10.68
C ALA A 126 -12.47 -1.31 -9.82
N ILE A 127 -11.66 -1.31 -8.76
CA ILE A 127 -11.40 -0.09 -7.98
C ILE A 127 -10.66 0.94 -8.85
N LEU A 128 -9.65 0.51 -9.62
CA LEU A 128 -8.87 1.41 -10.49
C LEU A 128 -9.70 2.09 -11.60
N THR A 129 -10.86 1.54 -11.99
CA THR A 129 -11.73 2.22 -12.98
C THR A 129 -12.37 3.50 -12.45
N TYR A 130 -12.34 3.75 -11.13
CA TYR A 130 -12.84 4.97 -10.50
C TYR A 130 -11.76 6.05 -10.31
N PHE A 131 -10.57 5.85 -10.88
CA PHE A 131 -9.48 6.81 -10.89
C PHE A 131 -9.42 7.47 -12.28
N PRO A 132 -9.89 8.73 -12.41
CA PRO A 132 -9.69 9.50 -13.63
C PRO A 132 -8.22 9.53 -14.05
N LYS A 133 -7.98 9.52 -15.37
CA LYS A 133 -6.63 9.45 -15.96
C LYS A 133 -6.05 10.82 -16.30
N ASP A 134 -6.85 11.86 -16.15
CA ASP A 134 -6.57 13.27 -16.41
C ASP A 134 -6.44 14.08 -15.12
N ASP A 135 -6.60 13.45 -13.95
CA ASP A 135 -6.48 14.08 -12.63
C ASP A 135 -5.17 13.66 -11.93
N PHE A 136 -4.46 14.66 -11.38
CA PHE A 136 -3.18 14.47 -10.69
C PHE A 136 -3.27 13.46 -9.54
N CYS A 137 -4.21 13.64 -8.63
CA CYS A 137 -4.32 12.82 -7.42
C CYS A 137 -4.70 11.38 -7.75
N SER A 138 -5.57 11.21 -8.75
CA SER A 138 -6.02 9.92 -9.24
C SER A 138 -4.90 9.15 -9.94
N VAL A 139 -4.14 9.82 -10.80
CA VAL A 139 -2.94 9.24 -11.43
C VAL A 139 -1.89 8.88 -10.38
N TYR A 140 -1.62 9.76 -9.41
CA TYR A 140 -0.68 9.49 -8.32
C TYR A 140 -1.06 8.24 -7.53
N ALA A 141 -2.32 8.16 -7.09
CA ALA A 141 -2.83 7.04 -6.33
C ALA A 141 -2.84 5.73 -7.13
N ALA A 142 -3.21 5.80 -8.42
CA ALA A 142 -3.20 4.64 -9.31
C ALA A 142 -1.76 4.11 -9.54
N ILE A 143 -0.77 4.98 -9.75
CA ILE A 143 0.63 4.57 -9.89
C ILE A 143 1.11 3.87 -8.61
N TRP A 144 0.77 4.38 -7.42
CA TRP A 144 1.09 3.71 -6.15
C TRP A 144 0.50 2.30 -6.07
N ILE A 145 -0.77 2.13 -6.44
CA ILE A 145 -1.40 0.79 -6.44
C ILE A 145 -0.69 -0.10 -7.46
N LEU A 146 -0.44 0.39 -8.66
CA LEU A 146 0.20 -0.35 -9.74
C LEU A 146 1.67 -0.70 -9.45
N SER A 147 2.43 0.13 -8.73
CA SER A 147 3.82 -0.16 -8.39
C SER A 147 3.96 -1.38 -7.48
N ARG A 148 2.92 -1.67 -6.66
CA ARG A 148 2.83 -2.93 -5.92
C ARG A 148 2.15 -4.04 -6.70
N PHE A 149 0.95 -3.79 -7.22
CA PHE A 149 0.06 -4.84 -7.71
C PHE A 149 0.10 -5.03 -9.23
N GLY A 150 0.56 -4.05 -9.99
CA GLY A 150 0.57 -4.09 -11.45
C GLY A 150 1.59 -5.07 -12.02
N LEU A 151 1.18 -5.80 -13.06
CA LEU A 151 2.07 -6.46 -14.00
C LEU A 151 2.77 -5.41 -14.87
N ALA A 152 3.98 -5.71 -15.35
CA ALA A 152 4.77 -4.76 -16.13
C ALA A 152 4.01 -4.17 -17.34
N LYS A 153 3.29 -5.01 -18.08
CA LYS A 153 2.45 -4.59 -19.20
C LYS A 153 1.30 -3.66 -18.77
N THR A 154 0.68 -3.94 -17.63
CA THR A 154 -0.41 -3.11 -17.08
C THR A 154 0.13 -1.75 -16.64
N ILE A 155 1.28 -1.73 -15.96
CA ILE A 155 1.96 -0.50 -15.55
C ILE A 155 2.30 0.34 -16.80
N PHE A 156 2.96 -0.27 -17.79
CA PHE A 156 3.42 0.45 -18.98
C PHE A 156 2.25 1.07 -19.75
N LYS A 157 1.19 0.29 -20.00
CA LYS A 157 -0.03 0.79 -20.64
C LYS A 157 -0.66 1.97 -19.87
N PHE A 158 -0.71 1.89 -18.54
CA PHE A 158 -1.26 2.98 -17.73
C PHE A 158 -0.41 4.26 -17.86
N LEU A 159 0.91 4.14 -17.90
CA LEU A 159 1.81 5.28 -18.08
C LEU A 159 1.66 5.94 -19.45
N GLU A 160 1.47 5.16 -20.52
CA GLU A 160 1.17 5.68 -21.86
C GLU A 160 -0.15 6.45 -21.86
N GLU A 161 -1.19 5.90 -21.23
CA GLU A 161 -2.52 6.53 -21.16
C GLU A 161 -2.56 7.80 -20.29
N THR A 162 -1.56 8.00 -19.42
CA THR A 162 -1.48 9.12 -18.46
C THR A 162 -0.27 10.02 -18.69
N GLU A 163 0.42 9.86 -19.84
CA GLU A 163 1.66 10.57 -20.19
C GLU A 163 1.59 12.06 -19.93
N PHE A 164 0.53 12.68 -20.44
CA PHE A 164 0.32 14.12 -20.29
C PHE A 164 0.30 14.58 -18.82
N VAL A 165 -0.19 13.76 -17.89
CA VAL A 165 -0.28 14.15 -16.47
C VAL A 165 1.09 14.02 -15.80
N TRP A 166 1.73 12.86 -15.91
CA TRP A 166 2.97 12.61 -15.15
C TRP A 166 4.22 13.28 -15.73
N THR A 167 4.22 13.63 -17.01
CA THR A 167 5.33 14.37 -17.65
C THR A 167 5.32 15.86 -17.36
N ASN A 168 4.24 16.39 -16.77
CA ASN A 168 4.09 17.80 -16.42
C ASN A 168 4.21 18.08 -14.91
N ASP A 169 4.49 17.07 -14.08
CA ASP A 169 4.68 17.22 -12.64
C ASP A 169 5.88 16.41 -12.12
N GLU A 170 6.74 17.09 -11.36
CA GLU A 170 7.97 16.50 -10.80
C GLU A 170 7.70 15.34 -9.83
N SER A 171 6.67 15.46 -8.99
CA SER A 171 6.34 14.42 -8.00
C SER A 171 5.85 13.14 -8.68
N LEU A 172 5.04 13.26 -9.73
CA LEU A 172 4.61 12.13 -10.54
C LEU A 172 5.76 11.56 -11.36
N SER A 173 6.58 12.40 -11.99
CA SER A 173 7.75 11.94 -12.74
C SER A 173 8.71 11.13 -11.85
N ARG A 174 8.94 11.61 -10.62
CA ARG A 174 9.66 10.87 -9.59
C ARG A 174 8.99 9.55 -9.24
N LEU A 175 7.68 9.53 -9.04
CA LEU A 175 6.98 8.28 -8.74
C LEU A 175 7.09 7.25 -9.87
N VAL A 176 7.01 7.71 -11.13
CA VAL A 176 7.20 6.88 -12.32
C VAL A 176 8.60 6.28 -12.36
N ALA A 177 9.64 7.07 -12.14
CA ALA A 177 11.02 6.59 -12.06
C ALA A 177 11.25 5.59 -10.91
N GLY A 178 10.57 5.79 -9.78
CA GLY A 178 10.64 4.89 -8.62
C GLY A 178 10.16 3.45 -8.89
N MET A 179 9.44 3.22 -9.99
CA MET A 179 9.04 1.87 -10.42
C MET A 179 10.15 1.09 -11.13
N TRP A 180 11.33 1.70 -11.37
CA TRP A 180 12.51 1.04 -11.93
C TRP A 180 12.74 -0.39 -11.43
N PRO A 181 12.88 -0.63 -10.10
CA PRO A 181 13.15 -1.96 -9.60
C PRO A 181 12.01 -2.95 -9.92
N ARG A 182 10.77 -2.51 -10.12
CA ARG A 182 9.67 -3.43 -10.44
C ARG A 182 9.68 -3.88 -11.88
N LEU A 183 10.06 -3.00 -12.80
CA LEU A 183 9.99 -3.27 -14.24
C LEU A 183 11.28 -3.91 -14.77
N ARG A 184 12.42 -3.67 -14.12
CA ARG A 184 13.76 -4.08 -14.58
C ARG A 184 13.92 -5.56 -14.93
N GLU A 185 13.25 -6.46 -14.23
CA GLU A 185 13.32 -7.92 -14.45
C GLU A 185 12.49 -8.39 -15.65
N ASN A 186 11.54 -7.58 -16.12
CA ASN A 186 10.71 -7.94 -17.25
C ASN A 186 11.48 -7.74 -18.56
N LYS A 187 12.04 -8.81 -19.12
CA LYS A 187 12.86 -8.76 -20.34
C LYS A 187 12.13 -8.22 -21.58
N GLU A 188 10.80 -8.30 -21.62
CA GLU A 188 10.01 -7.92 -22.79
C GLU A 188 9.60 -6.44 -22.76
N GLU A 189 9.06 -5.98 -21.63
CA GLU A 189 8.54 -4.63 -21.50
C GLU A 189 9.58 -3.63 -20.99
N PHE A 190 10.60 -4.09 -20.24
CA PHE A 190 11.59 -3.18 -19.68
C PHE A 190 12.38 -2.39 -20.73
N PRO A 191 12.87 -2.97 -21.84
CA PRO A 191 13.59 -2.18 -22.85
C PRO A 191 12.76 -1.04 -23.42
N LYS A 192 11.46 -1.29 -23.65
CA LYS A 192 10.51 -0.26 -24.12
C LYS A 192 10.32 0.82 -23.07
N TYR A 193 10.05 0.41 -21.82
CA TYR A 193 9.91 1.31 -20.69
C TYR A 193 11.16 2.16 -20.46
N TYR A 194 12.36 1.57 -20.58
CA TYR A 194 13.64 2.26 -20.41
C TYR A 194 13.82 3.41 -21.40
N ILE A 195 13.61 3.13 -22.69
CA ILE A 195 13.69 4.14 -23.75
C ILE A 195 12.60 5.20 -23.52
N TYR A 196 11.37 4.75 -23.25
CA TYR A 196 10.22 5.60 -23.03
C TYR A 196 10.43 6.63 -21.90
N LEU A 197 11.03 6.19 -20.78
CA LEU A 197 11.39 7.07 -19.67
C LEU A 197 12.52 8.05 -20.00
N GLY A 198 13.56 7.58 -20.70
CA GLY A 198 14.73 8.40 -21.00
C GLY A 198 14.41 9.67 -21.78
N GLU A 199 13.32 9.65 -22.55
CA GLU A 199 12.86 10.78 -23.36
C GLU A 199 11.90 11.73 -22.62
N ARG A 200 11.31 11.30 -21.51
CA ARG A 200 10.11 11.93 -20.92
C ARG A 200 10.20 12.28 -19.44
N LEU A 201 11.15 11.69 -18.72
CA LEU A 201 11.34 12.02 -17.31
C LEU A 201 11.73 13.49 -17.14
N LEU A 202 11.12 14.12 -16.15
CA LEU A 202 11.54 15.41 -15.64
C LEU A 202 12.78 15.25 -14.75
N PRO A 203 13.53 16.34 -14.46
CA PRO A 203 14.75 16.29 -13.67
C PRO A 203 14.68 15.46 -12.39
N SER A 204 13.63 15.61 -11.56
CA SER A 204 13.53 14.85 -10.31
C SER A 204 13.28 13.35 -10.51
N GLY A 205 12.66 12.98 -11.64
CA GLY A 205 12.51 11.61 -12.10
C GLY A 205 13.84 11.02 -12.56
N VAL A 206 14.62 11.77 -13.35
CA VAL A 206 15.97 11.37 -13.78
C VAL A 206 16.87 11.14 -12.57
N GLU A 207 16.86 12.04 -11.58
CA GLU A 207 17.64 11.89 -10.34
C GLU A 207 17.30 10.59 -9.59
N LEU A 208 16.00 10.26 -9.46
CA LEU A 208 15.60 9.03 -8.77
C LEU A 208 15.96 7.78 -9.58
N LEU A 209 15.84 7.84 -10.91
CA LEU A 209 16.27 6.77 -11.80
C LEU A 209 17.76 6.46 -11.62
N GLU A 210 18.60 7.50 -11.65
CA GLU A 210 20.04 7.35 -11.43
C GLU A 210 20.34 6.83 -10.03
N PHE A 211 19.63 7.29 -8.99
CA PHE A 211 19.76 6.73 -7.65
C PHE A 211 19.54 5.20 -7.62
N HIS A 212 18.52 4.69 -8.31
CA HIS A 212 18.29 3.24 -8.39
C HIS A 212 19.41 2.51 -9.15
N LYS A 213 19.90 3.08 -10.26
CA LYS A 213 21.02 2.53 -11.03
C LYS A 213 22.31 2.48 -10.23
N GLU A 214 22.64 3.56 -9.53
CA GLU A 214 23.79 3.65 -8.63
C GLU A 214 23.70 2.61 -7.50
N LEU A 215 22.51 2.39 -6.92
CA LEU A 215 22.35 1.34 -5.90
C LEU A 215 22.57 -0.07 -6.43
N GLU A 216 22.30 -0.32 -7.71
CA GLU A 216 22.59 -1.59 -8.38
C GLU A 216 24.09 -1.73 -8.70
N GLY A 217 24.79 -0.63 -8.97
CA GLY A 217 26.19 -0.64 -9.45
C GLY A 217 27.28 -0.17 -8.47
N GLU A 218 26.95 0.37 -7.29
CA GLU A 218 27.93 1.00 -6.39
C GLU A 218 27.78 0.59 -4.92
N ALA A 219 28.72 -0.20 -4.40
CA ALA A 219 28.76 -0.60 -2.99
C ALA A 219 28.79 0.60 -2.01
N VAL A 220 29.39 1.73 -2.40
CA VAL A 220 29.51 2.93 -1.55
C VAL A 220 28.14 3.53 -1.25
N LYS A 221 27.23 3.57 -2.22
CA LYS A 221 25.89 4.13 -2.07
C LYS A 221 25.07 3.28 -1.10
N TYR A 222 25.14 1.96 -1.23
CA TYR A 222 24.53 1.04 -0.25
C TYR A 222 25.03 1.28 1.18
N LYS A 223 26.35 1.42 1.39
CA LYS A 223 26.91 1.66 2.74
C LYS A 223 26.29 2.88 3.42
N ARG A 224 25.97 3.95 2.68
CA ARG A 224 25.34 5.17 3.21
C ARG A 224 23.91 4.96 3.68
N ILE A 225 23.16 4.07 3.03
CA ILE A 225 21.75 3.80 3.35
C ILE A 225 21.54 2.51 4.14
N LYS A 226 22.60 1.75 4.43
CA LYS A 226 22.53 0.40 5.04
C LYS A 226 21.74 0.36 6.35
N SER A 227 21.92 1.35 7.22
CA SER A 227 21.18 1.45 8.50
C SER A 227 19.69 1.67 8.25
N VAL A 228 19.36 2.59 7.35
CA VAL A 228 17.98 2.93 6.98
C VAL A 228 17.30 1.74 6.31
N ILE A 229 17.93 1.10 5.33
CA ILE A 229 17.36 -0.04 4.62
C ILE A 229 17.29 -1.30 5.52
N GLY A 230 18.18 -1.44 6.49
CA GLY A 230 18.18 -2.54 7.46
C GLY A 230 17.12 -2.46 8.57
N ALA A 231 16.55 -1.29 8.85
CA ALA A 231 15.59 -1.12 9.96
C ALA A 231 14.19 -1.70 9.67
N LYS A 232 13.52 -2.36 10.61
CA LYS A 232 12.10 -2.70 10.45
C LYS A 232 11.21 -1.49 10.73
N ASN A 233 10.00 -1.49 10.18
CA ASN A 233 8.98 -0.49 10.49
C ASN A 233 7.71 -1.18 11.03
N ASP A 234 7.66 -1.44 12.33
CA ASP A 234 6.53 -2.11 12.98
C ASP A 234 5.24 -1.25 13.02
N SER A 235 5.27 -0.01 12.54
CA SER A 235 4.08 0.85 12.44
C SER A 235 3.20 0.54 11.23
N VAL A 236 3.72 -0.17 10.22
CA VAL A 236 2.97 -0.59 9.02
C VAL A 236 2.76 -2.11 9.01
N PRO A 237 1.63 -2.61 8.46
CA PRO A 237 1.29 -4.04 8.50
C PRO A 237 2.41 -4.95 8.00
N LEU A 238 3.06 -4.57 6.90
CA LEU A 238 4.10 -5.37 6.25
C LEU A 238 5.51 -5.21 6.86
N LYS A 239 5.64 -4.46 7.97
CA LYS A 239 6.91 -4.20 8.66
C LYS A 239 7.99 -3.48 7.81
N CYS A 240 7.62 -3.02 6.63
CA CYS A 240 8.44 -2.31 5.66
C CYS A 240 7.49 -1.47 4.80
N THR A 241 7.87 -0.23 4.49
CA THR A 241 7.05 0.62 3.59
C THR A 241 7.27 0.21 2.14
N HIS A 242 6.34 0.57 1.27
CA HIS A 242 6.40 0.20 -0.15
C HIS A 242 7.64 0.80 -0.84
N GLU A 243 7.93 2.07 -0.61
CA GLU A 243 9.07 2.79 -1.20
C GLU A 243 10.38 2.16 -0.76
N LYS A 244 10.47 1.80 0.53
CA LYS A 244 11.62 1.09 1.06
C LYS A 244 11.79 -0.28 0.41
N MET A 245 10.70 -0.99 0.13
CA MET A 245 10.74 -2.26 -0.60
C MET A 245 11.28 -2.09 -2.03
N LEU A 246 10.92 -1.01 -2.73
CA LEU A 246 11.46 -0.69 -4.06
C LEU A 246 12.98 -0.46 -4.01
N VAL A 247 13.46 0.36 -3.07
CA VAL A 247 14.90 0.59 -2.86
C VAL A 247 15.61 -0.72 -2.52
N LEU A 248 15.00 -1.55 -1.68
CA LEU A 248 15.53 -2.86 -1.30
C LEU A 248 15.67 -3.80 -2.50
N GLN A 249 14.75 -3.77 -3.47
CA GLN A 249 14.87 -4.57 -4.70
C GLN A 249 16.10 -4.16 -5.53
N SER A 250 16.39 -2.87 -5.68
CA SER A 250 17.64 -2.42 -6.34
C SER A 250 18.88 -2.91 -5.60
N VAL A 251 18.90 -2.78 -4.26
CA VAL A 251 19.99 -3.26 -3.42
C VAL A 251 20.21 -4.77 -3.56
N LEU A 252 19.15 -5.58 -3.55
CA LEU A 252 19.27 -7.04 -3.63
C LEU A 252 19.79 -7.52 -4.99
N ARG A 253 19.64 -6.72 -6.04
CA ARG A 253 20.16 -7.02 -7.37
C ARG A 253 21.63 -6.66 -7.58
N SER A 254 22.17 -5.77 -6.74
CA SER A 254 23.52 -5.28 -6.93
C SER A 254 24.56 -6.41 -6.86
N ALA A 255 25.43 -6.53 -7.87
CA ALA A 255 26.56 -7.46 -7.82
C ALA A 255 27.64 -7.01 -6.81
N GLU A 256 27.64 -5.72 -6.45
CA GLU A 256 28.65 -5.09 -5.59
C GLU A 256 28.40 -5.28 -4.09
N ILE A 257 27.21 -5.76 -3.72
CA ILE A 257 26.80 -5.94 -2.33
C ILE A 257 27.04 -7.39 -1.91
N ALA A 258 27.74 -7.57 -0.79
CA ALA A 258 28.07 -8.89 -0.27
C ALA A 258 26.80 -9.75 -0.03
N GLU A 259 26.87 -11.02 -0.43
CA GLU A 259 25.74 -11.96 -0.29
C GLU A 259 25.26 -12.13 1.15
N GLY A 260 26.17 -12.05 2.14
CA GLY A 260 25.79 -12.06 3.56
C GLY A 260 24.91 -10.88 3.98
N ASP A 261 25.16 -9.69 3.41
CA ASP A 261 24.33 -8.51 3.65
C ASP A 261 22.96 -8.64 2.97
N LYS A 262 22.92 -9.15 1.73
CA LYS A 262 21.65 -9.45 1.05
C LYS A 262 20.83 -10.47 1.82
N ALA A 263 21.42 -11.57 2.26
CA ALA A 263 20.76 -12.59 3.06
C ALA A 263 20.18 -12.01 4.37
N LYS A 264 20.93 -11.12 5.04
CA LYS A 264 20.45 -10.42 6.25
C LYS A 264 19.25 -9.53 5.95
N LEU A 265 19.27 -8.79 4.84
CA LEU A 265 18.16 -7.94 4.42
C LEU A 265 16.92 -8.77 4.06
N THR A 266 17.08 -9.84 3.29
CA THR A 266 16.00 -10.78 2.93
C THR A 266 15.37 -11.39 4.18
N LYS A 267 16.18 -11.82 5.15
CA LYS A 267 15.67 -12.33 6.43
C LYS A 267 14.89 -11.26 7.21
N THR A 268 15.44 -10.05 7.27
CA THR A 268 14.83 -8.92 8.00
C THR A 268 13.48 -8.53 7.43
N HIS A 269 13.37 -8.47 6.10
CA HIS A 269 12.18 -8.02 5.38
C HIS A 269 11.35 -9.16 4.77
N SER A 270 11.54 -10.38 5.27
CA SER A 270 10.87 -11.59 4.78
C SER A 270 9.35 -11.46 4.70
N TYR A 271 8.74 -10.73 5.62
CA TYR A 271 7.28 -10.57 5.69
C TYR A 271 6.69 -9.81 4.49
N ILE A 272 7.30 -8.69 4.06
CA ILE A 272 6.85 -7.98 2.85
C ILE A 272 7.24 -8.75 1.58
N MET A 273 8.40 -9.42 1.58
CA MET A 273 8.87 -10.19 0.43
C MET A 273 8.02 -11.43 0.13
N SER A 274 7.37 -11.99 1.14
CA SER A 274 6.46 -13.13 0.96
C SER A 274 5.11 -12.75 0.36
N GLU A 275 4.77 -11.46 0.26
CA GLU A 275 3.51 -11.06 -0.36
C GLU A 275 3.53 -11.37 -1.86
N LYS A 276 2.49 -12.09 -2.32
CA LYS A 276 2.34 -12.55 -3.71
C LYS A 276 2.47 -11.43 -4.73
N SER A 277 2.02 -10.21 -4.40
CA SER A 277 2.15 -9.04 -5.28
C SER A 277 3.61 -8.70 -5.63
N TYR A 278 4.55 -8.91 -4.70
CA TYR A 278 5.97 -8.69 -4.98
C TYR A 278 6.62 -9.93 -5.59
N SER A 279 6.32 -11.12 -5.06
CA SER A 279 6.99 -12.35 -5.51
C SER A 279 6.60 -12.78 -6.93
N ALA A 280 5.37 -12.50 -7.37
CA ALA A 280 4.89 -12.80 -8.72
C ALA A 280 5.16 -11.67 -9.73
N GLY A 281 5.77 -10.56 -9.29
CA GLY A 281 5.96 -9.40 -10.14
C GLY A 281 4.67 -8.66 -10.50
N GLY A 282 3.59 -8.87 -9.75
CA GLY A 282 2.28 -8.25 -9.94
C GLY A 282 1.14 -9.28 -9.92
N VAL A 283 -0.09 -8.80 -9.78
CA VAL A 283 -1.34 -9.58 -9.82
C VAL A 283 -2.41 -8.97 -10.74
N ILE A 284 -2.26 -7.71 -11.18
CA ILE A 284 -3.25 -7.01 -12.04
C ILE A 284 -2.67 -6.48 -13.35
#